data_AF-A0A934SCG9-F1
#
_entry.id   AF-A0A934SCG9-F1
#
_cell.length_a   1.000
_cell.length_b   1.000
_cell.length_c   1.000
_cell.angle_alpha   90.00
_cell.angle_beta   90.00
_cell.angle_gamma   90.00
#
_symmetry.space_group_name_H-M   'P 1'
#
loop_
_entity.id
_entity.type
_entity.pdbx_description
1 polymer ?
#
loop_
_entity_poly.entity_id
_entity_poly.type
_entity_poly.pdbx_seq_one_letter_code
_entity_poly.pdbx_strand_id
1 'polypeptide(L)'
;MALPFNLLTPFWKAPFSGDVEVSQEIHPRFWSSDIKGSPYIEDKVVTEVASYGKQLGKVLEALQALSLSTGTPLPEIDALTAEITEVKRRSIDELRAEAVAALERLRKVDETAWRDVVGRE
;
A
#
# COMPACT_ATOMS: atom_id res chain seq x y z
N MET A 1 -19.75 -30.48 -25.56
CA MET A 1 -20.15 -29.07 -25.49
C MET A 1 -19.66 -28.54 -24.15
N ALA A 2 -18.50 -27.89 -24.13
CA ALA A 2 -17.85 -27.40 -22.91
C ALA A 2 -18.29 -25.97 -22.63
N LEU A 3 -18.71 -25.66 -21.40
CA LEU A 3 -19.08 -24.30 -21.00
C LEU A 3 -17.83 -23.41 -20.97
N PRO A 4 -17.85 -22.20 -21.56
CA PRO A 4 -16.66 -21.35 -21.76
C PRO A 4 -16.20 -20.59 -20.51
N PHE A 5 -16.86 -20.76 -19.37
CA PHE A 5 -16.48 -20.10 -18.11
C PHE A 5 -16.43 -21.13 -16.99
N ASN A 6 -15.22 -21.44 -16.54
CA ASN A 6 -14.99 -22.20 -15.32
C ASN A 6 -15.40 -21.31 -14.13
N LEU A 7 -16.63 -21.47 -13.65
CA LEU A 7 -17.21 -20.74 -12.51
C LEU A 7 -16.64 -21.17 -11.14
N LEU A 8 -15.63 -22.04 -11.12
CA LEU A 8 -15.05 -22.63 -9.91
C LEU A 8 -13.52 -22.51 -9.81
N THR A 9 -12.86 -21.73 -10.68
CA THR A 9 -11.49 -21.31 -10.39
C THR A 9 -11.55 -20.16 -9.38
N PRO A 10 -10.95 -20.33 -8.18
CA PRO A 10 -10.91 -19.23 -7.23
C PRO A 10 -9.93 -18.18 -7.77
N PHE A 11 -10.48 -17.13 -8.38
CA PHE A 11 -9.76 -15.85 -8.54
C PHE A 11 -9.46 -15.20 -7.17
N TRP A 12 -10.00 -15.79 -6.10
CA TRP A 12 -9.89 -15.38 -4.71
C TRP A 12 -9.14 -16.45 -3.91
N LYS A 13 -7.91 -16.18 -3.46
CA LYS A 13 -7.26 -17.05 -2.47
C LYS A 13 -7.81 -16.71 -1.08
N ALA A 14 -8.57 -17.64 -0.50
CA ALA A 14 -9.12 -17.50 0.85
C ALA A 14 -7.99 -17.47 1.91
N PRO A 15 -8.17 -16.74 3.03
CA PRO A 15 -7.10 -16.38 3.98
C PRO A 15 -6.56 -17.53 4.84
N PHE A 16 -6.85 -18.79 4.52
CA PHE A 16 -6.48 -19.96 5.33
C PHE A 16 -5.80 -21.08 4.54
N SER A 17 -5.08 -20.76 3.46
CA SER A 17 -4.41 -21.80 2.64
C SER A 17 -2.92 -22.02 2.97
N GLY A 18 -2.49 -21.78 4.21
CA GLY A 18 -1.15 -22.13 4.67
C GLY A 18 -0.84 -21.52 6.03
N ASP A 19 -0.29 -22.33 6.93
CA ASP A 19 0.12 -21.98 8.29
C ASP A 19 1.15 -20.84 8.33
N VAL A 20 0.67 -19.59 8.25
CA VAL A 20 1.48 -18.43 8.63
C VAL A 20 0.58 -17.49 9.42
N GLU A 21 0.71 -17.57 10.74
CA GLU A 21 0.25 -16.52 11.66
C GLU A 21 1.04 -15.23 11.35
N VAL A 22 0.60 -14.45 10.36
CA VAL A 22 1.19 -13.13 10.05
C VAL A 22 0.67 -12.12 11.08
N SER A 23 1.19 -12.19 12.30
CA SER A 23 1.05 -11.20 13.36
C SER A 23 2.03 -10.03 13.18
N GLN A 24 2.41 -9.69 11.94
CA GLN A 24 3.43 -8.67 11.71
C GLN A 24 2.82 -7.33 11.36
N GLU A 25 3.09 -6.35 12.23
CA GLU A 25 2.82 -4.93 12.03
C GLU A 25 3.54 -4.45 10.74
N ILE A 26 2.76 -4.14 9.70
CA ILE A 26 3.27 -3.72 8.39
C ILE A 26 3.70 -2.26 8.50
N HIS A 27 5.00 -2.03 8.70
CA HIS A 27 5.61 -0.72 8.50
C HIS A 27 6.44 -0.73 7.22
N PRO A 28 6.45 0.37 6.43
CA PRO A 28 7.39 0.53 5.33
C PRO A 28 8.80 0.73 5.92
N ARG A 29 9.49 -0.38 6.25
CA ARG A 29 10.86 -0.38 6.75
C ARG A 29 11.80 -0.87 5.66
N PHE A 30 12.42 0.07 4.96
CA PHE A 30 13.41 -0.21 3.92
C PHE A 30 14.71 -0.89 4.43
N TRP A 31 14.88 -1.05 5.76
CA TRP A 31 16.12 -1.53 6.39
C TRP A 31 15.89 -2.28 7.73
N SER A 32 14.93 -3.21 7.81
CA SER A 32 14.68 -3.99 9.04
C SER A 32 15.42 -5.32 9.03
N SER A 33 16.32 -5.54 10.00
CA SER A 33 17.05 -6.80 10.23
C SER A 33 16.24 -7.91 10.91
N ASP A 34 14.99 -7.63 11.28
CA ASP A 34 14.23 -8.48 12.20
C ASP A 34 13.39 -9.56 11.50
N ILE A 35 13.32 -9.53 10.17
CA ILE A 35 12.94 -10.68 9.36
C ILE A 35 14.24 -11.36 8.94
N LYS A 36 14.60 -12.48 9.56
CA LYS A 36 15.68 -13.33 9.04
C LYS A 36 15.19 -13.96 7.73
N GLY A 37 15.35 -13.27 6.60
CA GLY A 37 14.76 -13.62 5.31
C GLY A 37 15.65 -13.39 4.10
N SER A 38 15.37 -14.13 3.03
CA SER A 38 15.99 -13.92 1.72
C SER A 38 15.40 -12.65 1.07
N PRO A 39 16.22 -11.73 0.54
CA PRO A 39 15.75 -10.49 -0.08
C PRO A 39 14.69 -10.70 -1.18
N TYR A 40 14.77 -11.82 -1.90
CA TYR A 40 13.79 -12.18 -2.93
C TYR A 40 12.40 -12.49 -2.35
N ILE A 41 12.36 -13.09 -1.15
CA ILE A 41 11.09 -13.41 -0.48
C ILE A 41 10.46 -12.13 0.06
N GLU A 42 11.27 -11.23 0.61
CA GLU A 42 10.82 -9.94 1.15
C GLU A 42 10.17 -9.06 0.07
N ASP A 43 10.84 -8.88 -1.07
CA ASP A 43 10.32 -8.10 -2.21
C ASP A 43 8.99 -8.66 -2.73
N LYS A 44 8.91 -9.99 -2.84
CA LYS A 44 7.69 -10.67 -3.26
C LYS A 44 6.55 -10.46 -2.27
N VAL A 45 6.81 -10.60 -0.97
CA VAL A 45 5.79 -10.39 0.07
C VAL A 45 5.28 -8.95 0.06
N VAL A 46 6.18 -7.97 0.00
CA VAL A 46 5.81 -6.54 -0.06
C VAL A 46 4.96 -6.25 -1.30
N THR A 47 5.35 -6.77 -2.46
CA THR A 47 4.61 -6.59 -3.72
C THR A 47 3.22 -7.22 -3.67
N GLU A 48 3.10 -8.44 -3.13
CA GLU A 48 1.82 -9.14 -2.99
C GLU A 48 0.89 -8.40 -2.02
N VAL A 49 1.40 -7.96 -0.87
CA VAL A 49 0.62 -7.17 0.11
C VAL A 49 0.15 -5.85 -0.48
N ALA A 50 1.02 -5.14 -1.22
CA ALA A 50 0.65 -3.91 -1.92
C ALA A 50 -0.44 -4.17 -2.97
N SER A 51 -0.38 -5.29 -3.68
CA SER A 51 -1.40 -5.72 -4.64
C SER A 51 -2.75 -5.95 -3.95
N TYR A 52 -2.77 -6.61 -2.78
CA TYR A 52 -4.00 -6.82 -2.00
C TYR A 52 -4.63 -5.52 -1.55
N GLY A 53 -3.84 -4.56 -1.05
CA GLY A 53 -4.33 -3.23 -0.70
C GLY A 53 -5.00 -2.52 -1.87
N LYS A 54 -4.43 -2.63 -3.08
CA LYS A 54 -5.01 -2.07 -4.31
C LYS A 54 -6.33 -2.73 -4.70
N GLN A 55 -6.43 -4.05 -4.55
CA GLN A 55 -7.65 -4.80 -4.85
C GLN A 55 -8.78 -4.42 -3.87
N LEU A 56 -8.49 -4.40 -2.57
CA LEU A 56 -9.43 -3.98 -1.54
C LEU A 56 -9.89 -2.52 -1.74
N GLY A 57 -8.98 -1.63 -2.13
CA GLY A 57 -9.34 -0.24 -2.46
C GLY A 57 -10.41 -0.15 -3.56
N LYS A 58 -10.27 -0.92 -4.64
CA LYS A 58 -11.28 -0.96 -5.71
C LYS A 58 -12.64 -1.50 -5.23
N VAL A 59 -12.63 -2.45 -4.30
CA VAL A 59 -13.87 -2.99 -3.71
C VAL A 59 -14.57 -1.92 -2.87
N LEU A 60 -13.82 -1.18 -2.04
CA LEU A 60 -14.39 -0.07 -1.25
C LEU A 60 -14.96 1.03 -2.16
N GLU A 61 -14.24 1.41 -3.22
CA GLU A 61 -14.72 2.37 -4.23
C GLU A 61 -16.01 1.89 -4.90
N ALA A 62 -16.10 0.61 -5.27
CA ALA A 62 -17.30 0.04 -5.87
C ALA A 62 -18.48 0.00 -4.88
N LEU A 63 -18.24 -0.32 -3.61
CA LEU A 63 -19.27 -0.32 -2.56
C LEU A 63 -19.79 1.10 -2.30
N GLN A 64 -18.93 2.11 -2.28
CA GLN A 64 -19.35 3.51 -2.15
C GLN A 64 -20.16 3.98 -3.36
N ALA A 65 -19.75 3.62 -4.57
CA ALA A 65 -20.51 3.93 -5.78
C ALA A 65 -21.91 3.29 -5.75
N LEU A 66 -22.00 2.03 -5.27
CA LEU A 66 -23.26 1.32 -5.12
C LEU A 66 -24.16 1.89 -4.00
N SER A 67 -23.56 2.27 -2.87
CA SER A 67 -24.22 2.98 -1.76
C SER A 67 -24.93 4.23 -2.27
N LEU A 68 -24.21 5.06 -3.03
CA LEU A 68 -24.75 6.26 -3.65
C LEU A 68 -25.87 5.95 -4.67
N SER A 69 -25.69 4.94 -5.52
CA SER A 69 -26.68 4.62 -6.56
C SER A 69 -27.98 4.01 -5.99
N THR A 70 -27.87 3.29 -4.87
CA THR A 70 -29.01 2.62 -4.22
C THR A 70 -29.63 3.46 -3.11
N GLY A 71 -28.99 4.58 -2.74
CA GLY A 71 -29.40 5.40 -1.59
C GLY A 71 -29.30 4.64 -0.27
N THR A 72 -28.45 3.60 -0.18
CA THR A 72 -28.26 2.78 1.01
C THR A 72 -26.98 3.22 1.70
N PRO A 73 -27.04 3.93 2.83
CA PRO A 73 -25.85 4.40 3.53
C PRO A 73 -25.01 3.21 4.04
N LEU A 74 -23.68 3.29 3.86
CA LEU A 74 -22.72 2.31 4.37
C LEU A 74 -21.74 3.00 5.33
N PRO A 75 -22.20 3.43 6.53
CA PRO A 75 -21.42 4.28 7.42
C PRO A 75 -20.08 3.67 7.85
N GLU A 76 -20.01 2.35 8.01
CA GLU A 76 -18.77 1.64 8.35
C GLU A 76 -17.74 1.67 7.20
N ILE A 77 -18.22 1.57 5.95
CA ILE A 77 -17.36 1.64 4.75
C ILE A 77 -16.84 3.08 4.55
N ASP A 78 -17.69 4.06 4.83
CA ASP A 78 -17.31 5.47 4.76
C ASP A 78 -16.28 5.83 5.83
N ALA A 79 -16.46 5.35 7.05
CA ALA A 79 -15.49 5.50 8.14
C ALA A 79 -14.15 4.84 7.77
N LEU A 80 -14.16 3.59 7.30
CA LEU A 80 -12.95 2.87 6.89
C LEU A 80 -12.21 3.60 5.75
N THR A 81 -12.95 4.12 4.78
CA THR A 81 -12.36 4.86 3.65
C THR A 81 -11.74 6.18 4.11
N ALA A 82 -12.37 6.87 5.06
CA ALA A 82 -11.83 8.09 5.66
C ALA A 82 -10.52 7.82 6.43
N GLU A 83 -10.47 6.75 7.23
CA GLU A 83 -9.27 6.34 7.94
C GLU A 83 -8.11 6.02 6.99
N ILE A 84 -8.37 5.23 5.94
CA ILE A 84 -7.35 4.91 4.92
C ILE A 84 -6.83 6.18 4.24
N THR A 85 -7.71 7.12 3.94
CA THR A 85 -7.34 8.39 3.31
C THR A 85 -6.45 9.22 4.22
N GLU A 86 -6.75 9.26 5.52
CA GLU A 86 -5.95 9.97 6.50
C GLU A 86 -4.56 9.33 6.67
N VAL A 87 -4.47 8.00 6.72
CA VAL A 87 -3.19 7.29 6.76
C VAL A 87 -2.35 7.61 5.52
N LYS A 88 -2.94 7.54 4.31
CA LYS A 88 -2.25 7.89 3.07
C LYS A 88 -1.71 9.32 3.09
N ARG A 89 -2.53 10.27 3.56
CA ARG A 89 -2.15 11.68 3.66
C ARG A 89 -0.96 11.85 4.60
N ARG A 90 -1.04 11.27 5.79
CA ARG A 90 0.04 11.30 6.78
C ARG A 90 1.34 10.70 6.23
N SER A 91 1.27 9.56 5.55
CA SER A 91 2.46 8.94 4.94
C SER A 91 3.10 9.82 3.86
N ILE A 92 2.31 10.53 3.06
CA ILE A 92 2.83 11.49 2.08
C ILE A 92 3.52 12.67 2.77
N ASP A 93 2.93 13.18 3.86
CA ASP A 93 3.51 14.28 4.63
C ASP A 93 4.84 13.88 5.30
N GLU A 94 4.90 12.67 5.85
CA GLU A 94 6.12 12.08 6.42
C GLU A 94 7.21 11.91 5.34
N LEU A 95 6.88 11.34 4.18
CA LEU A 95 7.79 11.22 3.04
C LEU A 95 8.33 12.58 2.57
N ARG A 96 7.47 13.60 2.52
CA ARG A 96 7.88 14.96 2.19
C ARG A 96 8.84 15.52 3.24
N ALA A 97 8.55 15.35 4.52
CA ALA A 97 9.41 15.83 5.60
C ALA A 97 10.79 15.15 5.55
N GLU A 98 10.84 13.84 5.31
CA GLU A 98 12.08 13.10 5.12
C GLU A 98 12.87 13.58 3.92
N ALA A 99 12.22 13.81 2.78
CA ALA A 99 12.86 14.33 1.57
C ALA A 99 13.47 15.72 1.81
N VAL A 100 12.74 16.63 2.47
CA VAL A 100 13.25 17.95 2.85
C VAL A 100 14.47 17.81 3.76
N ALA A 101 14.40 16.97 4.79
CA ALA A 101 15.51 16.74 5.70
C ALA A 101 16.73 16.10 5.01
N ALA A 102 16.51 15.25 4.00
CA ALA A 102 17.58 14.69 3.16
C ALA A 102 18.24 15.76 2.29
N LEU A 103 17.46 16.63 1.66
CA LEU A 103 17.98 17.74 0.85
C LEU A 103 18.77 18.74 1.70
N GLU A 104 18.30 19.07 2.89
CA GLU A 104 19.02 19.94 3.83
C GLU A 104 20.35 19.33 4.30
N ARG A 105 20.38 18.00 4.53
CA ARG A 105 21.63 17.29 4.81
C ARG A 105 22.58 17.33 3.62
N LEU A 106 22.08 17.11 2.40
CA LEU A 106 22.87 17.18 1.18
C LEU A 106 23.48 18.58 1.01
N ARG A 107 22.69 19.64 1.18
CA ARG A 107 23.14 21.03 1.08
C ARG A 107 24.30 21.36 2.01
N LYS A 108 24.30 20.80 3.23
CA LYS A 108 25.37 21.02 4.22
C LYS A 108 26.67 20.30 3.88
N VAL A 109 26.59 19.16 3.21
CA VAL A 109 27.75 18.31 2.88
C VAL A 109 28.33 18.65 1.50
N ASP A 110 27.46 18.88 0.52
CA ASP A 110 27.81 19.18 -0.87
C ASP A 110 26.74 20.09 -1.50
N GLU A 111 27.03 21.38 -1.53
CA GLU A 111 26.13 22.38 -2.11
C GLU A 111 25.99 22.22 -3.64
N THR A 112 27.00 21.70 -4.32
CA THR A 112 26.97 21.51 -5.78
C THR A 112 26.01 20.37 -6.12
N ALA A 113 26.16 19.22 -5.46
CA ALA A 113 25.25 18.09 -5.63
C ALA A 113 23.81 18.43 -5.23
N TRP A 114 23.61 19.27 -4.20
CA TRP A 114 22.28 19.77 -3.84
C TRP A 114 21.65 20.60 -4.97
N ARG A 115 22.39 21.52 -5.60
CA ARG A 115 21.89 22.31 -6.73
C ARG A 115 21.53 21.44 -7.92
N ASP A 116 22.29 20.39 -8.20
CA ASP A 116 21.99 19.46 -9.29
C ASP A 116 20.67 18.69 -9.06
N VAL A 117 20.36 18.33 -7.81
CA VAL A 117 19.12 17.62 -7.45
C VAL A 117 17.91 18.57 -7.47
N VAL A 118 18.06 19.81 -7.01
CA VAL A 118 16.96 20.80 -6.97
C VAL A 118 16.72 21.47 -8.33
N GLY A 119 17.76 21.58 -9.18
CA GLY A 119 17.69 22.27 -10.48
C GLY A 119 17.33 21.39 -11.68
N ARG A 120 17.10 20.08 -11.50
CA ARG A 120 16.53 19.22 -12.55
C ARG A 120 15.02 19.43 -12.61
N GLU A 121 14.59 20.40 -13.41
CA GLU A 121 13.23 20.47 -13.98
C GLU A 121 13.18 19.82 -15.37
#